data_AF-A0AAN8HCW0-F1
#
_entry.id   AF-A0AAN8HCW0-F1
#
_cell.length_a   1.000
_cell.length_b   1.000
_cell.length_c   1.000
_cell.angle_alpha   90.00
_cell.angle_beta   90.00
_cell.angle_gamma   90.00
#
_symmetry.space_group_name_H-M   'P 1'
#
loop_
_entity.id
_entity.type
_entity.pdbx_description
1 polymer ?
#
loop_
_entity_poly.entity_id
_entity_poly.type
_entity_poly.pdbx_seq_one_letter_code
_entity_poly.pdbx_strand_id
1 'polypeptide(L)'
;MKGVQPARVADINFYGDKPKEKVVANNAPARRADPQPVSSDGFEDFLVSLLAASNPVMPVGLSLFGSTSSNFAPKKAVVPSQKVPPGLRSLYRGVEGFKSLDKVYSAATQTMKLDHKDVERIGNVTKLQSKSLVWYEQRAGRITSSVSHSVLRTSTTKPSQYLIKSICCDRPSKLKTTAIMWGNEHEQVARQQDAEGAVSSAHSDLKVNNCGLLIKREQPFLAASPDALLACSCHGMGALEIKCPFKFCEMSVEQMCKEKDSCLDQNLELKESPVLHPNATSMCVTGASHFLVWLPTAGHVCSVFPHQEYALTSGPASTAFREGHIRPELLFRKVELGTEQSEHGNKQGHCSCGSADSVPMLGCDDKKCTHQWFHWACVGITKEPRSKTWYCDKCKSSNTKRKRQRRQ
;
A
#
# COMPACT_ATOMS: atom_id res chain seq x y z
N MET A 1 -9.20 13.15 -29.11
CA MET A 1 -10.38 12.63 -29.83
C MET A 1 -11.59 13.49 -29.48
N LYS A 2 -12.07 14.34 -30.40
CA LYS A 2 -13.29 15.15 -30.24
C LYS A 2 -14.37 14.56 -31.15
N GLY A 3 -15.61 14.42 -30.65
CA GLY A 3 -16.79 14.25 -31.52
C GLY A 3 -17.63 12.98 -31.37
N VAL A 4 -17.59 12.23 -30.26
CA VAL A 4 -18.55 11.14 -30.05
C VAL A 4 -19.75 11.65 -29.26
N GLN A 5 -20.92 11.69 -29.90
CA GLN A 5 -22.19 12.02 -29.24
C GLN A 5 -22.55 10.92 -28.23
N PRO A 6 -22.95 11.26 -26.98
CA PRO A 6 -23.24 10.26 -25.97
C PRO A 6 -24.54 9.49 -26.29
N ALA A 7 -24.41 8.19 -26.57
CA ALA A 7 -25.52 7.24 -26.74
C ALA A 7 -25.77 6.42 -25.46
N ARG A 8 -26.96 5.82 -25.32
CA ARG A 8 -27.23 4.87 -24.23
C ARG A 8 -26.46 3.57 -24.48
N VAL A 9 -26.00 2.90 -23.42
CA VAL A 9 -25.19 1.66 -23.52
C VAL A 9 -25.90 0.57 -24.33
N ALA A 10 -27.24 0.48 -24.25
CA ALA A 10 -28.03 -0.46 -25.04
C ALA A 10 -28.02 -0.16 -26.55
N ASP A 11 -27.71 1.09 -26.93
CA ASP A 11 -27.70 1.58 -28.31
C ASP A 11 -26.27 1.67 -28.88
N ILE A 12 -25.26 1.24 -28.10
CA ILE A 12 -23.88 1.15 -28.54
C ILE A 12 -23.64 -0.27 -29.04
N ASN A 13 -23.56 -0.44 -30.35
CA ASN A 13 -23.14 -1.71 -30.93
C ASN A 13 -21.62 -1.88 -30.71
N PHE A 14 -21.22 -2.60 -29.67
CA PHE A 14 -19.81 -2.84 -29.31
C PHE A 14 -19.06 -3.70 -30.34
N TYR A 15 -19.79 -4.34 -31.26
CA TYR A 15 -19.26 -5.14 -32.34
C TYR A 15 -19.61 -4.46 -33.66
N GLY A 16 -18.67 -3.73 -34.25
CA GLY A 16 -18.89 -3.16 -35.59
C GLY A 16 -19.27 -4.27 -36.58
N ASP A 17 -20.09 -3.99 -37.60
CA ASP A 17 -20.62 -5.00 -38.52
C ASP A 17 -19.60 -5.64 -39.48
N LYS A 18 -18.29 -5.44 -39.24
CA LYS A 18 -17.20 -5.96 -40.09
C LYS A 18 -16.59 -7.33 -39.72
N PRO A 19 -16.89 -8.00 -38.59
CA PRO A 19 -16.56 -9.42 -38.43
C PRO A 19 -17.67 -10.35 -38.94
N LYS A 20 -18.92 -9.89 -39.13
CA LYS A 20 -20.04 -10.80 -39.43
C LYS A 20 -19.96 -11.41 -40.84
N GLU A 21 -19.43 -10.70 -41.83
CA GLU A 21 -19.26 -11.29 -43.18
C GLU A 21 -18.12 -12.31 -43.27
N LYS A 22 -17.14 -12.31 -42.36
CA LYS A 22 -16.09 -13.35 -42.32
C LYS A 22 -16.42 -14.55 -41.44
N VAL A 23 -17.46 -14.48 -40.60
CA VAL A 23 -17.87 -15.59 -39.71
C VAL A 23 -19.04 -16.39 -40.30
N VAL A 24 -19.79 -15.83 -41.26
CA VAL A 24 -20.93 -16.54 -41.88
C VAL A 24 -20.52 -17.46 -43.05
N ALA A 25 -19.28 -17.33 -43.55
CA ALA A 25 -18.87 -18.08 -44.74
C ALA A 25 -18.10 -19.39 -44.49
N ASN A 26 -17.63 -19.71 -43.27
CA ASN A 26 -17.03 -21.02 -43.02
C ASN A 26 -17.06 -21.38 -41.52
N ASN A 27 -17.65 -22.54 -41.23
CA ASN A 27 -17.72 -23.24 -39.96
C ASN A 27 -18.61 -22.59 -38.89
N ALA A 28 -19.90 -22.94 -38.94
CA ALA A 28 -20.70 -23.00 -37.71
C ALA A 28 -19.91 -23.84 -36.68
N PRO A 29 -19.58 -23.32 -35.48
CA PRO A 29 -18.98 -24.16 -34.48
C PRO A 29 -20.02 -25.22 -34.14
N ALA A 30 -19.71 -26.48 -34.44
CA ALA A 30 -20.46 -27.60 -33.90
C ALA A 30 -20.66 -27.30 -32.40
N ARG A 31 -21.91 -27.33 -31.92
CA ARG A 31 -22.17 -27.35 -30.48
C ARG A 31 -21.25 -28.44 -29.94
N ARG A 32 -20.20 -28.06 -29.22
CA ARG A 32 -19.44 -29.03 -28.45
C ARG A 32 -20.48 -29.60 -27.50
N ALA A 33 -20.76 -30.89 -27.65
CA ALA A 33 -21.55 -31.61 -26.67
C ALA A 33 -21.00 -31.24 -25.29
N ASP A 34 -21.88 -31.02 -24.32
CA ASP A 34 -21.45 -30.94 -22.93
C ASP A 34 -20.54 -32.14 -22.69
N PRO A 35 -19.30 -31.93 -22.21
CA PRO A 35 -18.38 -33.03 -21.98
C PRO A 35 -19.11 -34.02 -21.08
N GLN A 36 -19.27 -35.25 -21.59
CA GLN A 36 -19.83 -36.35 -20.82
C GLN A 36 -19.05 -36.42 -19.49
N PRO A 37 -19.73 -36.62 -18.34
CA PRO A 37 -19.05 -36.77 -17.08
C PRO A 37 -17.99 -37.87 -17.26
N VAL A 38 -16.73 -37.51 -17.01
CA VAL A 38 -15.60 -38.42 -17.12
C VAL A 38 -15.92 -39.61 -16.21
N SER A 39 -15.95 -40.81 -16.76
CA SER A 39 -16.08 -42.04 -15.97
C SER A 39 -15.01 -42.04 -14.87
N SER A 40 -15.34 -42.53 -13.68
CA SER A 40 -14.42 -42.64 -12.53
C SER A 40 -13.07 -43.25 -12.90
N ASP A 41 -13.04 -44.06 -13.96
CA ASP A 41 -11.94 -44.95 -14.32
C ASP A 41 -10.76 -44.25 -15.03
N GLY A 42 -10.78 -42.92 -15.16
CA GLY A 42 -9.65 -42.15 -15.74
C GLY A 42 -9.38 -40.79 -15.08
N PHE A 43 -10.15 -40.42 -14.07
CA PHE A 43 -9.98 -39.13 -13.39
C PHE A 43 -8.66 -39.08 -12.61
N GLU A 44 -8.30 -40.18 -11.95
CA GLU A 44 -7.04 -40.28 -11.21
C GLU A 44 -5.82 -40.21 -12.12
N ASP A 45 -5.86 -40.88 -13.27
CA ASP A 45 -4.80 -40.81 -14.28
C ASP A 45 -4.63 -39.40 -14.86
N PHE A 46 -5.75 -38.68 -15.05
CA PHE A 46 -5.73 -37.28 -15.45
C PHE A 46 -5.05 -36.39 -14.39
N LEU A 47 -5.36 -36.56 -13.10
CA LEU A 47 -4.74 -35.80 -12.02
C LEU A 47 -3.23 -36.06 -11.94
N VAL A 48 -2.80 -37.32 -12.08
CA VAL A 48 -1.39 -37.70 -12.11
C VAL A 48 -0.67 -37.11 -13.33
N SER A 49 -1.28 -37.17 -14.51
CA SER A 49 -0.73 -36.56 -15.73
C SER A 49 -0.62 -35.04 -15.61
N LEU A 50 -1.62 -34.38 -15.01
CA LEU A 50 -1.61 -32.94 -14.80
C LEU A 50 -0.49 -32.52 -13.82
N LEU A 51 -0.29 -33.30 -12.76
CA LEU A 51 0.80 -33.10 -11.81
C LEU A 51 2.18 -33.23 -12.48
N ALA A 52 2.37 -34.23 -13.33
CA ALA A 52 3.60 -34.45 -14.08
C ALA A 52 3.89 -33.29 -15.06
N ALA A 53 2.88 -32.82 -15.78
CA ALA A 53 2.99 -31.70 -16.72
C ALA A 53 3.22 -30.34 -16.03
N SER A 54 2.85 -30.22 -14.76
CA SER A 54 2.91 -28.97 -14.00
C SER A 54 4.26 -28.75 -13.31
N ASN A 55 5.30 -29.53 -13.56
CA ASN A 55 6.63 -29.28 -12.99
C ASN A 55 7.28 -28.06 -13.69
N PRO A 56 7.71 -26.98 -12.98
CA PRO A 56 7.88 -26.85 -11.51
C PRO A 56 6.74 -26.13 -10.75
N VAL A 57 5.70 -25.67 -11.44
CA VAL A 57 4.58 -24.91 -10.85
C VAL A 57 3.42 -25.84 -10.50
N MET A 58 3.43 -26.41 -9.30
CA MET A 58 2.36 -27.29 -8.83
C MET A 58 1.09 -26.48 -8.42
N PRO A 59 -0.06 -26.64 -9.09
CA PRO A 59 -1.29 -25.93 -8.73
C PRO A 59 -1.83 -26.42 -7.39
N VAL A 60 -2.08 -25.51 -6.45
CA VAL A 60 -2.58 -25.83 -5.10
C VAL A 60 -3.89 -26.62 -5.12
N GLY A 61 -4.72 -26.45 -6.16
CA GLY A 61 -5.97 -27.21 -6.32
C GLY A 61 -5.77 -28.74 -6.34
N LEU A 62 -4.60 -29.23 -6.78
CA LEU A 62 -4.28 -30.66 -6.75
C LEU A 62 -4.06 -31.21 -5.33
N SER A 63 -3.89 -30.35 -4.32
CA SER A 63 -3.80 -30.79 -2.92
C SER A 63 -5.11 -31.37 -2.39
N LEU A 64 -6.25 -31.08 -3.04
CA LEU A 64 -7.58 -31.50 -2.62
C LEU A 64 -7.89 -32.97 -2.96
N PHE A 65 -7.09 -33.60 -3.82
CA PHE A 65 -7.31 -34.98 -4.27
C PHE A 65 -6.32 -35.94 -3.62
N GLY A 66 -6.82 -37.10 -3.17
CA GLY A 66 -6.03 -38.07 -2.41
C GLY A 66 -4.76 -38.53 -3.13
N SER A 67 -4.87 -38.87 -4.42
CA SER A 67 -3.77 -39.36 -5.28
C SER A 67 -2.63 -38.37 -5.47
N THR A 68 -2.90 -37.07 -5.42
CA THR A 68 -1.91 -36.02 -5.65
C THR A 68 -1.55 -35.24 -4.38
N SER A 69 -2.30 -35.40 -3.29
CA SER A 69 -2.14 -34.66 -2.03
C SER A 69 -0.77 -34.83 -1.35
N SER A 70 -0.14 -36.01 -1.47
CA SER A 70 1.17 -36.30 -0.88
C SER A 70 2.29 -35.38 -1.40
N ASN A 71 2.14 -34.87 -2.63
CA ASN A 71 3.12 -33.95 -3.23
C ASN A 71 3.01 -32.53 -2.67
N PHE A 72 1.91 -32.25 -1.96
CA PHE A 72 1.65 -31.01 -1.24
C PHE A 72 1.78 -31.17 0.27
N ALA A 73 2.17 -32.36 0.75
CA ALA A 73 2.47 -32.56 2.15
C ALA A 73 3.59 -31.58 2.54
N PRO A 74 3.33 -30.63 3.45
CA PRO A 74 4.37 -29.72 3.88
C PRO A 74 5.49 -30.57 4.45
N LYS A 75 6.72 -30.44 3.90
CA LYS A 75 7.92 -30.98 4.54
C LYS A 75 7.82 -30.57 6.01
N LYS A 76 7.77 -31.57 6.90
CA LYS A 76 7.50 -31.44 8.34
C LYS A 76 7.96 -30.06 8.78
N ALA A 77 7.02 -29.15 9.05
CA ALA A 77 7.37 -27.76 9.29
C ALA A 77 8.45 -27.80 10.36
N VAL A 78 9.64 -27.28 10.05
CA VAL A 78 10.63 -27.01 11.09
C VAL A 78 9.94 -25.95 11.93
N VAL A 79 9.24 -26.40 12.98
CA VAL A 79 8.64 -25.51 13.95
C VAL A 79 9.81 -24.68 14.43
N PRO A 80 9.85 -23.37 14.14
CA PRO A 80 10.93 -22.55 14.62
C PRO A 80 10.96 -22.78 16.12
N SER A 81 12.11 -23.19 16.64
CA SER A 81 12.28 -23.49 18.08
C SER A 81 11.89 -22.30 18.97
N GLN A 82 11.74 -21.11 18.37
CA GLN A 82 11.23 -19.90 19.00
C GLN A 82 10.18 -19.19 18.13
N LYS A 83 9.03 -18.87 18.73
CA LYS A 83 7.91 -18.17 18.09
C LYS A 83 8.32 -16.74 17.72
N VAL A 84 7.98 -16.30 16.51
CA VAL A 84 8.12 -14.89 16.10
C VAL A 84 7.10 -14.06 16.92
N PRO A 85 7.50 -12.91 17.49
CA PRO A 85 6.55 -12.03 18.19
C PRO A 85 5.39 -11.63 17.28
N PRO A 86 4.17 -11.45 17.81
CA PRO A 86 3.05 -10.98 16.99
C PRO A 86 3.30 -9.57 16.42
N GLY A 87 2.79 -9.30 15.22
CA GLY A 87 2.80 -7.95 14.64
C GLY A 87 1.89 -6.98 15.40
N LEU A 88 2.06 -5.67 15.20
CA LEU A 88 1.32 -4.64 15.96
C LEU A 88 -0.19 -4.66 15.74
N ARG A 89 -0.64 -5.22 14.62
CA ARG A 89 -2.06 -5.39 14.31
C ARG A 89 -2.78 -6.37 15.26
N SER A 90 -2.04 -7.21 16.00
CA SER A 90 -2.62 -8.08 17.03
C SER A 90 -3.24 -7.31 18.20
N LEU A 91 -2.92 -6.02 18.36
CA LEU A 91 -3.45 -5.16 19.40
C LEU A 91 -4.97 -4.96 19.32
N TYR A 92 -5.57 -5.08 18.13
CA TYR A 92 -7.02 -4.95 17.95
C TYR A 92 -7.84 -5.90 18.83
N ARG A 93 -7.30 -7.09 19.15
CA ARG A 93 -7.96 -8.08 20.01
C ARG A 93 -7.62 -7.92 21.50
N GLY A 94 -6.64 -7.10 21.83
CA GLY A 94 -6.14 -6.90 23.19
C GLY A 94 -6.91 -5.87 24.01
N VAL A 95 -8.07 -5.39 23.52
CA VAL A 95 -8.82 -4.26 24.13
C VAL A 95 -10.21 -4.65 24.66
N GLU A 96 -10.62 -5.90 24.48
CA GLU A 96 -11.89 -6.41 25.02
C GLU A 96 -11.81 -6.45 26.56
N GLY A 97 -12.77 -5.81 27.24
CA GLY A 97 -12.90 -5.84 28.71
C GLY A 97 -12.30 -4.65 29.48
N PHE A 98 -11.72 -3.65 28.80
CA PHE A 98 -11.20 -2.46 29.49
C PHE A 98 -12.29 -1.41 29.75
N LYS A 99 -12.37 -0.93 31.00
CA LYS A 99 -13.33 0.10 31.44
C LYS A 99 -12.88 1.55 31.16
N SER A 100 -11.62 1.76 30.74
CA SER A 100 -11.03 3.09 30.51
C SER A 100 -9.99 3.05 29.40
N LEU A 101 -9.96 4.12 28.60
CA LEU A 101 -9.05 4.31 27.46
C LEU A 101 -7.58 4.35 27.89
N ASP A 102 -7.27 4.93 29.06
CA ASP A 102 -5.89 5.00 29.57
C ASP A 102 -5.33 3.62 29.89
N LYS A 103 -6.19 2.71 30.39
CA LYS A 103 -5.81 1.33 30.67
C LYS A 103 -5.59 0.52 29.39
N VAL A 104 -6.40 0.78 28.36
CA VAL A 104 -6.20 0.19 27.02
C VAL A 104 -4.84 0.61 26.48
N TYR A 105 -4.53 1.91 26.55
CA TYR A 105 -3.27 2.44 26.07
C TYR A 105 -2.09 1.87 26.86
N SER A 106 -2.12 1.86 28.19
CA SER A 106 -1.00 1.31 28.98
C SER A 106 -0.76 -0.17 28.70
N ALA A 107 -1.81 -0.99 28.57
CA ALA A 107 -1.70 -2.40 28.20
C ALA A 107 -1.10 -2.61 26.80
N ALA A 108 -1.51 -1.79 25.83
CA ALA A 108 -0.96 -1.82 24.48
C ALA A 108 0.55 -1.50 24.48
N THR A 109 0.97 -0.46 25.22
CA THR A 109 2.39 -0.10 25.34
C THR A 109 3.23 -1.27 25.88
N GLN A 110 2.73 -1.97 26.90
CA GLN A 110 3.46 -3.10 27.49
C GLN A 110 3.58 -4.27 26.51
N THR A 111 2.54 -4.53 25.71
CA THR A 111 2.52 -5.59 24.69
C THR A 111 3.47 -5.31 23.53
N MET A 112 3.77 -4.03 23.26
CA MET A 112 4.66 -3.60 22.16
C MET A 112 6.15 -3.67 22.49
N LYS A 113 6.54 -3.98 23.73
CA LYS A 113 7.95 -4.09 24.12
C LYS A 113 8.59 -5.29 23.45
N LEU A 114 9.67 -5.03 22.71
CA LEU A 114 10.49 -6.07 22.07
C LEU A 114 11.85 -6.10 22.76
N ASP A 115 12.37 -7.30 23.02
CA ASP A 115 13.75 -7.46 23.44
C ASP A 115 14.71 -7.51 22.23
N HIS A 116 16.02 -7.62 22.49
CA HIS A 116 17.01 -7.68 21.42
C HIS A 116 16.84 -8.93 20.53
N LYS A 117 16.52 -10.07 21.14
CA LYS A 117 16.35 -11.35 20.43
C LYS A 117 15.12 -11.33 19.53
N ASP A 118 14.07 -10.64 19.95
CA ASP A 118 12.85 -10.45 19.19
C ASP A 118 13.09 -9.61 17.93
N VAL A 119 13.80 -8.48 18.06
CA VAL A 119 14.16 -7.63 16.91
C VAL A 119 15.04 -8.40 15.92
N GLU A 120 16.05 -9.12 16.43
CA GLU A 120 16.93 -9.95 15.61
C GLU A 120 16.17 -11.08 14.89
N ARG A 121 15.27 -11.76 15.60
CA ARG A 121 14.42 -12.82 15.04
C ARG A 121 13.53 -12.27 13.95
N ILE A 122 12.86 -11.13 14.18
CA ILE A 122 12.02 -10.46 13.16
C ILE A 122 12.87 -10.10 11.94
N GLY A 123 14.03 -9.47 12.13
CA GLY A 123 14.94 -9.13 11.03
C GLY A 123 15.36 -10.34 10.20
N ASN A 124 15.66 -11.47 10.85
CA ASN A 124 16.09 -12.70 10.18
C ASN A 124 14.96 -13.38 9.39
N VAL A 125 13.76 -13.56 9.96
CA VAL A 125 12.63 -14.22 9.27
C VAL A 125 12.04 -13.36 8.16
N THR A 126 12.35 -12.06 8.14
CA THR A 126 11.85 -11.11 7.15
C THR A 126 12.88 -10.71 6.09
N LYS A 127 14.04 -11.39 6.02
CA LYS A 127 15.13 -11.12 5.04
C LYS A 127 14.70 -11.14 3.56
N LEU A 128 13.61 -11.84 3.22
CA LEU A 128 13.06 -11.85 1.86
C LEU A 128 12.18 -10.61 1.55
N GLN A 129 12.04 -9.69 2.49
CA GLN A 129 11.33 -8.41 2.37
C GLN A 129 9.96 -8.54 1.67
N SER A 130 9.78 -7.92 0.50
CA SER A 130 8.53 -7.88 -0.27
C SER A 130 8.04 -9.25 -0.77
N LYS A 131 8.87 -10.31 -0.65
CA LYS A 131 8.52 -11.71 -0.92
C LYS A 131 8.09 -12.48 0.34
N SER A 132 8.19 -11.88 1.53
CA SER A 132 7.79 -12.48 2.81
C SER A 132 6.47 -11.93 3.31
N LEU A 133 5.52 -12.80 3.65
CA LEU A 133 4.25 -12.39 4.26
C LEU A 133 4.44 -11.86 5.69
N VAL A 134 5.36 -12.48 6.44
CA VAL A 134 5.71 -12.06 7.80
C VAL A 134 6.32 -10.65 7.79
N TRP A 135 7.03 -10.28 6.72
CA TRP A 135 7.55 -8.91 6.56
C TRP A 135 6.42 -7.88 6.46
N TYR A 136 5.35 -8.17 5.71
CA TYR A 136 4.19 -7.28 5.65
C TYR A 136 3.47 -7.19 7.01
N GLU A 137 3.25 -8.32 7.67
CA GLU A 137 2.60 -8.38 8.99
C GLU A 137 3.38 -7.57 10.05
N GLN A 138 4.71 -7.71 10.08
CA GLN A 138 5.55 -7.00 11.04
C GLN A 138 5.68 -5.50 10.74
N ARG A 139 5.47 -5.09 9.48
CA ARG A 139 5.46 -3.68 9.07
C ARG A 139 4.15 -2.97 9.39
N ALA A 140 3.03 -3.70 9.38
CA ALA A 140 1.73 -3.11 9.67
C ALA A 140 1.73 -2.46 11.05
N GLY A 141 1.31 -1.20 11.10
CA GLY A 141 1.32 -0.36 12.31
C GLY A 141 2.65 0.32 12.62
N ARG A 142 3.70 0.14 11.79
CA ARG A 142 4.99 0.84 11.94
C ARG A 142 5.15 1.92 10.88
N ILE A 143 5.68 3.07 11.29
CA ILE A 143 6.19 4.10 10.39
C ILE A 143 7.49 3.59 9.81
N THR A 144 7.41 3.01 8.62
CA THR A 144 8.58 2.52 7.91
C THR A 144 9.28 3.64 7.13
N SER A 145 10.57 3.51 6.86
CA SER A 145 11.34 4.42 5.99
C SER A 145 10.58 4.85 4.72
N SER A 146 9.97 3.91 3.99
CA SER A 146 9.24 4.19 2.75
C SER A 146 7.98 5.08 2.87
N VAL A 147 7.43 5.27 4.08
CA VAL A 147 6.22 6.10 4.31
C VAL A 147 6.53 7.34 5.15
N SER A 148 7.75 7.48 5.68
CA SER A 148 8.12 8.55 6.59
C SER A 148 7.96 9.92 5.93
N HIS A 149 8.26 10.06 4.64
CA HIS A 149 8.06 11.31 3.92
C HIS A 149 6.59 11.77 3.97
N SER A 150 5.64 10.87 3.75
CA SER A 150 4.22 11.19 3.81
C SER A 150 3.75 11.53 5.23
N VAL A 151 4.29 10.83 6.23
CA VAL A 151 4.00 11.08 7.65
C VAL A 151 4.51 12.45 8.12
N LEU A 152 5.68 12.86 7.67
CA LEU A 152 6.30 14.12 8.08
C LEU A 152 5.73 15.34 7.34
N ARG A 153 5.09 15.12 6.20
CA ARG A 153 4.47 16.17 5.37
C ARG A 153 2.96 16.32 5.54
N THR A 154 2.28 15.33 6.12
CA THR A 154 0.83 15.38 6.32
C THR A 154 0.45 16.30 7.47
N SER A 155 -0.81 16.77 7.47
CA SER A 155 -1.39 17.43 8.64
C SER A 155 -1.48 16.47 9.82
N THR A 156 -1.04 16.91 10.99
CA THR A 156 -1.17 16.18 12.26
C THR A 156 -2.59 16.25 12.83
N THR A 157 -3.40 17.23 12.43
CA THR A 157 -4.79 17.37 12.91
C THR A 157 -5.77 16.55 12.08
N LYS A 158 -5.55 16.46 10.76
CA LYS A 158 -6.42 15.74 9.83
C LYS A 158 -5.60 15.08 8.71
N PRO A 159 -4.91 13.98 9.00
CA PRO A 159 -4.14 13.29 8.00
C PRO A 159 -5.04 12.55 7.00
N SER A 160 -4.44 12.14 5.89
CA SER A 160 -5.13 11.33 4.90
C SER A 160 -5.51 9.97 5.48
N GLN A 161 -6.80 9.60 5.37
CA GLN A 161 -7.27 8.27 5.75
C GLN A 161 -6.58 7.15 4.95
N TYR A 162 -6.19 7.43 3.71
CA TYR A 162 -5.40 6.50 2.90
C TYR A 162 -4.02 6.23 3.52
N LEU A 163 -3.35 7.26 4.07
CA LEU A 163 -2.05 7.11 4.72
C LEU A 163 -2.16 6.26 6.00
N ILE A 164 -3.21 6.48 6.80
CA ILE A 164 -3.46 5.66 7.99
C ILE A 164 -3.68 4.19 7.58
N LYS A 165 -4.52 3.95 6.56
CA LYS A 165 -4.77 2.60 6.03
C LYS A 165 -3.50 1.96 5.47
N SER A 166 -2.69 2.70 4.72
CA SER A 166 -1.46 2.16 4.12
C SER A 166 -0.41 1.77 5.16
N ILE A 167 -0.45 2.38 6.35
CA ILE A 167 0.42 2.04 7.49
C ILE A 167 -0.17 0.89 8.31
N CYS A 168 -1.47 0.91 8.63
CA CYS A 168 -2.07 0.01 9.62
C CYS A 168 -2.67 -1.29 9.04
N CYS A 169 -2.87 -1.35 7.71
CA CYS A 169 -3.43 -2.52 7.03
C CYS A 169 -2.36 -3.35 6.34
N ASP A 170 -2.59 -4.66 6.30
CA ASP A 170 -1.70 -5.59 5.60
C ASP A 170 -1.89 -5.45 4.08
N ARG A 171 -0.78 -5.30 3.36
CA ARG A 171 -0.67 -5.33 1.88
C ARG A 171 -1.45 -4.22 1.13
N PRO A 172 -0.90 -2.99 1.08
CA PRO A 172 -1.34 -2.01 0.09
C PRO A 172 -1.13 -2.55 -1.34
N SER A 173 -2.04 -2.21 -2.26
CA SER A 173 -1.92 -2.59 -3.67
C SER A 173 -0.58 -2.15 -4.24
N LYS A 174 0.18 -3.07 -4.84
CA LYS A 174 1.48 -2.74 -5.45
C LYS A 174 1.26 -1.87 -6.69
N LEU A 175 1.58 -0.59 -6.57
CA LEU A 175 1.67 0.31 -7.73
C LEU A 175 2.83 -0.16 -8.61
N LYS A 176 2.55 -0.40 -9.89
CA LYS A 176 3.55 -0.75 -10.90
C LYS A 176 3.70 0.42 -11.85
N THR A 177 4.68 1.27 -11.59
CA THR A 177 5.09 2.32 -12.52
C THR A 177 6.41 1.92 -13.19
N THR A 178 6.70 2.50 -14.36
CA THR A 178 7.98 2.27 -15.06
C THR A 178 9.17 2.56 -14.16
N ALA A 179 9.13 3.66 -13.40
CA ALA A 179 10.19 4.01 -12.45
C ALA A 179 10.38 2.99 -11.32
N ILE A 180 9.30 2.37 -10.81
CA ILE A 180 9.40 1.33 -9.78
C ILE A 180 9.96 0.03 -10.36
N MET A 181 9.51 -0.38 -11.55
CA MET A 181 10.01 -1.58 -12.22
C MET A 181 11.50 -1.43 -12.54
N TRP A 182 11.88 -0.28 -13.10
CA TRP A 182 13.28 0.08 -13.34
C TRP A 182 14.13 -0.03 -12.07
N GLY A 183 13.66 0.56 -10.96
CA GLY A 183 14.35 0.48 -9.68
C GLY A 183 14.60 -0.96 -9.23
N ASN A 184 13.55 -1.79 -9.23
CA ASN A 184 13.65 -3.20 -8.81
C ASN A 184 14.59 -4.02 -9.71
N GLU A 185 14.65 -3.72 -11.02
CA GLU A 185 15.50 -4.43 -11.98
C GLU A 185 16.99 -4.09 -11.80
N HIS A 186 17.31 -2.85 -11.42
CA HIS A 186 18.69 -2.36 -11.36
C HIS A 186 19.28 -2.31 -9.95
N GLU A 187 18.47 -2.41 -8.89
CA GLU A 187 18.93 -2.34 -7.50
C GLU A 187 20.04 -3.36 -7.19
N GLN A 188 19.91 -4.60 -7.66
CA GLN A 188 20.91 -5.64 -7.43
C GLN A 188 22.22 -5.35 -8.18
N VAL A 189 22.13 -4.82 -9.40
CA VAL A 189 23.29 -4.42 -10.20
C VAL A 189 24.03 -3.27 -9.51
N ALA A 190 23.30 -2.24 -9.09
CA ALA A 190 23.82 -1.10 -8.35
C ALA A 190 24.56 -1.51 -7.06
N ARG A 191 23.99 -2.47 -6.33
CA ARG A 191 24.59 -3.02 -5.11
C ARG A 191 25.93 -3.71 -5.38
N GLN A 192 26.00 -4.51 -6.43
CA GLN A 192 27.21 -5.27 -6.77
C GLN A 192 28.31 -4.40 -7.38
N GLN A 193 27.95 -3.44 -8.24
CA GLN A 193 28.92 -2.63 -8.97
C GLN A 193 29.54 -1.52 -8.13
N ASP A 194 28.71 -0.78 -7.38
CA ASP A 194 29.13 0.51 -6.84
C ASP A 194 29.06 0.57 -5.32
N ALA A 195 28.07 -0.09 -4.70
CA ALA A 195 27.99 -0.10 -3.24
C ALA A 195 29.19 -0.82 -2.61
N GLU A 196 29.57 -1.98 -3.13
CA GLU A 196 30.73 -2.72 -2.63
C GLU A 196 32.04 -1.97 -2.91
N GLY A 197 32.22 -1.41 -4.11
CA GLY A 197 33.46 -0.71 -4.47
C GLY A 197 33.65 0.62 -3.75
N ALA A 198 32.70 1.55 -3.92
CA ALA A 198 32.87 2.91 -3.42
C ALA A 198 32.69 3.01 -1.91
N VAL A 199 31.72 2.28 -1.32
CA VAL A 199 31.56 2.28 0.15
C VAL A 199 32.73 1.54 0.80
N SER A 200 33.27 0.46 0.21
CA SER A 200 34.40 -0.25 0.85
C SER A 200 35.68 0.58 0.92
N SER A 201 35.91 1.55 0.02
CA SER A 201 37.13 2.37 0.03
C SER A 201 37.33 3.18 1.32
N ALA A 202 36.24 3.51 2.03
CA ALA A 202 36.27 4.26 3.29
C ALA A 202 36.23 3.35 4.54
N HIS A 203 36.27 2.02 4.38
CA HIS A 203 36.05 1.05 5.45
C HIS A 203 37.07 -0.10 5.38
N SER A 204 37.54 -0.57 6.54
CA SER A 204 38.60 -1.60 6.61
C SER A 204 38.14 -3.03 6.29
N ASP A 205 36.89 -3.38 6.61
CA ASP A 205 36.34 -4.74 6.52
C ASP A 205 34.83 -4.74 6.24
N LEU A 206 34.40 -3.92 5.26
CA LEU A 206 32.99 -3.74 4.96
C LEU A 206 32.33 -5.04 4.47
N LYS A 207 31.20 -5.39 5.09
CA LYS A 207 30.30 -6.46 4.65
C LYS A 207 28.96 -5.86 4.24
N VAL A 208 28.54 -6.15 3.01
CA VAL A 208 27.23 -5.77 2.48
C VAL A 208 26.30 -6.97 2.56
N ASN A 209 25.32 -6.93 3.46
CA ASN A 209 24.43 -8.05 3.76
C ASN A 209 22.98 -7.75 3.34
N ASN A 210 22.25 -8.80 3.00
CA ASN A 210 20.79 -8.71 2.93
C ASN A 210 20.20 -8.53 4.33
N CYS A 211 19.17 -7.69 4.44
CA CYS A 211 18.44 -7.47 5.68
C CYS A 211 16.93 -7.60 5.51
N GLY A 212 16.27 -7.97 6.60
CA GLY A 212 14.81 -7.91 6.69
C GLY A 212 14.33 -6.57 7.23
N LEU A 213 13.29 -6.64 8.05
CA LEU A 213 12.77 -5.50 8.79
C LEU A 213 13.61 -5.24 10.03
N LEU A 214 14.28 -4.09 10.06
CA LEU A 214 14.99 -3.57 11.21
C LEU A 214 14.01 -2.70 12.01
N ILE A 215 13.90 -2.94 13.31
CA ILE A 215 12.97 -2.23 14.21
C ILE A 215 13.79 -1.46 15.23
N LYS A 216 13.47 -0.18 15.45
CA LYS A 216 14.09 0.60 16.52
C LYS A 216 13.56 0.14 17.86
N ARG A 217 14.37 -0.55 18.67
CA ARG A 217 13.94 -1.21 19.90
C ARG A 217 13.31 -0.25 20.92
N GLU A 218 13.87 0.93 21.09
CA GLU A 218 13.39 1.95 22.04
C GLU A 218 12.08 2.59 21.57
N GLN A 219 11.82 2.57 20.25
CA GLN A 219 10.64 3.11 19.61
C GLN A 219 10.12 2.12 18.56
N PRO A 220 9.51 0.99 18.97
CA PRO A 220 9.19 -0.09 18.04
C PRO A 220 8.28 0.33 16.88
N PHE A 221 7.53 1.41 17.02
CA PHE A 221 6.73 1.94 15.91
C PHE A 221 7.57 2.46 14.72
N LEU A 222 8.90 2.62 14.86
CA LEU A 222 9.82 2.95 13.78
C LEU A 222 10.51 1.70 13.25
N ALA A 223 10.57 1.57 11.92
CA ALA A 223 11.26 0.47 11.27
C ALA A 223 11.82 0.85 9.90
N ALA A 224 12.78 0.08 9.41
CA ALA A 224 13.33 0.24 8.07
C ALA A 224 13.61 -1.13 7.45
N SER A 225 13.60 -1.19 6.13
CA SER A 225 14.08 -2.35 5.37
C SER A 225 14.99 -1.77 4.30
N PRO A 226 16.22 -1.39 4.67
CA PRO A 226 17.13 -0.80 3.71
C PRO A 226 17.46 -1.82 2.62
N ASP A 227 18.00 -1.35 1.51
CA ASP A 227 18.35 -2.22 0.40
C ASP A 227 19.47 -3.16 0.83
N ALA A 228 20.49 -2.64 1.53
CA ALA A 228 21.48 -3.48 2.19
C ALA A 228 21.79 -3.02 3.62
N LEU A 229 22.28 -3.97 4.43
CA LEU A 229 22.84 -3.74 5.74
C LEU A 229 24.36 -3.83 5.66
N LEU A 230 25.00 -2.70 5.87
CA LEU A 230 26.44 -2.54 5.97
C LEU A 230 26.90 -2.92 7.36
N ALA A 231 28.01 -3.64 7.45
CA ALA A 231 28.69 -3.92 8.70
C ALA A 231 30.21 -3.74 8.54
N CYS A 232 30.84 -2.93 9.38
CA CYS A 232 32.30 -2.85 9.48
C CYS A 232 32.75 -2.75 10.94
N SER A 233 33.99 -3.12 11.22
CA SER A 233 34.64 -2.91 12.52
C SER A 233 34.76 -1.42 12.89
N CYS A 234 34.87 -0.54 11.88
CA CYS A 234 35.03 0.90 12.05
C CYS A 234 33.82 1.65 12.64
N HIS A 235 32.61 1.31 12.19
CA HIS A 235 31.39 2.08 12.42
C HIS A 235 30.21 1.20 12.90
N GLY A 236 30.41 -0.12 12.98
CA GLY A 236 29.35 -1.06 13.32
C GLY A 236 28.39 -1.29 12.16
N MET A 237 27.09 -1.19 12.43
CA MET A 237 26.03 -1.43 11.44
C MET A 237 25.54 -0.12 10.80
N GLY A 238 25.23 -0.16 9.51
CA GLY A 238 24.67 0.96 8.77
C GLY A 238 23.68 0.50 7.70
N ALA A 239 22.72 1.36 7.37
CA ALA A 239 21.83 1.14 6.24
C ALA A 239 22.51 1.58 4.94
N LEU A 240 22.17 0.92 3.84
CA LEU A 240 22.41 1.41 2.49
C LEU A 240 21.07 1.54 1.79
N GLU A 241 20.76 2.74 1.34
CA GLU A 241 19.61 3.07 0.50
C GLU A 241 20.11 3.33 -0.93
N ILE A 242 19.54 2.65 -1.91
CA ILE A 242 19.92 2.67 -3.31
C ILE A 242 18.78 3.29 -4.11
N LYS A 243 19.11 4.30 -4.92
CA LYS A 243 18.17 4.92 -5.83
C LYS A 243 18.64 4.76 -7.27
N CYS A 244 17.81 4.13 -8.09
CA CYS A 244 17.99 4.05 -9.54
C CYS A 244 16.93 4.95 -10.23
N PRO A 245 17.18 6.25 -10.46
CA PRO A 245 16.17 7.16 -10.97
C PRO A 245 15.96 7.00 -12.49
N PHE A 246 14.83 6.41 -12.88
CA PHE A 246 14.47 6.19 -14.29
C PHE A 246 14.51 7.46 -15.15
N LYS A 247 14.14 8.63 -14.62
CA LYS A 247 14.14 9.89 -15.39
C LYS A 247 15.53 10.28 -15.89
N PHE A 248 16.58 9.92 -15.16
CA PHE A 248 17.95 10.36 -15.41
C PHE A 248 18.84 9.23 -15.96
N CYS A 249 18.25 8.11 -16.39
CA CYS A 249 18.99 6.90 -16.75
C CYS A 249 19.91 7.05 -17.98
N GLU A 250 19.70 8.07 -18.81
CA GLU A 250 20.51 8.38 -20.00
C GLU A 250 21.50 9.53 -19.78
N MET A 251 21.56 10.11 -18.58
CA MET A 251 22.37 11.30 -18.27
C MET A 251 23.56 10.93 -17.37
N SER A 252 24.60 11.76 -17.32
CA SER A 252 25.63 11.64 -16.29
C SER A 252 25.13 12.17 -14.95
N VAL A 253 25.82 11.81 -13.87
CA VAL A 253 25.47 12.26 -12.51
C VAL A 253 25.61 13.78 -12.38
N GLU A 254 26.65 14.36 -12.99
CA GLU A 254 26.88 15.80 -13.01
C GLU A 254 25.77 16.56 -13.76
N GLN A 255 25.20 15.95 -14.79
CA GLN A 255 24.04 16.50 -15.50
C GLN A 255 22.79 16.39 -14.63
N MET A 256 22.54 15.23 -14.02
CA MET A 256 21.42 15.02 -13.10
C MET A 256 21.46 16.03 -11.94
N CYS A 257 22.60 16.29 -11.31
CA CYS A 257 22.69 17.21 -10.17
C CYS A 257 22.28 18.65 -10.48
N LYS A 258 22.31 19.05 -11.75
CA LYS A 258 21.83 20.35 -12.24
C LYS A 258 20.31 20.42 -12.41
N GLU A 259 19.64 19.27 -12.50
CA GLU A 259 18.19 19.19 -12.62
C GLU A 259 17.49 19.59 -11.32
N LYS A 260 16.37 20.30 -11.46
CA LYS A 260 15.59 20.82 -10.32
C LYS A 260 15.01 19.70 -9.46
N ASP A 261 14.63 18.58 -10.08
CA ASP A 261 14.00 17.44 -9.42
C ASP A 261 14.99 16.32 -9.07
N SER A 262 16.29 16.56 -9.20
CA SER A 262 17.31 15.68 -8.64
C SER A 262 17.25 15.63 -7.12
N CYS A 263 17.51 14.45 -6.56
CA CYS A 263 17.72 14.27 -5.13
C CYS A 263 19.09 14.78 -4.66
N LEU A 264 20.05 14.99 -5.56
CA LEU A 264 21.40 15.45 -5.23
C LEU A 264 21.65 16.86 -5.74
N ASP A 265 22.44 17.63 -4.99
CA ASP A 265 22.98 18.91 -5.43
C ASP A 265 24.30 18.78 -6.20
N GLN A 266 24.86 19.92 -6.61
CA GLN A 266 26.08 19.97 -7.40
C GLN A 266 27.33 19.53 -6.60
N ASN A 267 27.25 19.50 -5.27
CA ASN A 267 28.29 18.98 -4.38
C ASN A 267 28.08 17.50 -4.07
N LEU A 268 27.10 16.86 -4.72
CA LEU A 268 26.71 15.48 -4.45
C LEU A 268 26.20 15.31 -3.02
N GLU A 269 25.48 16.29 -2.49
CA GLU A 269 24.79 16.21 -1.20
C GLU A 269 23.29 16.01 -1.41
N LEU A 270 22.63 15.30 -0.48
CA LEU A 270 21.20 15.01 -0.57
C LEU A 270 20.38 16.27 -0.28
N LYS A 271 19.64 16.72 -1.29
CA LYS A 271 18.69 17.83 -1.19
C LYS A 271 17.48 17.45 -0.35
N GLU A 272 16.78 18.46 0.16
CA GLU A 272 15.43 18.31 0.71
C GLU A 272 14.48 17.78 -0.37
N SER A 273 14.28 16.47 -0.36
CA SER A 273 13.62 15.72 -1.41
C SER A 273 12.83 14.55 -0.81
N PRO A 274 11.95 13.91 -1.60
CA PRO A 274 11.16 12.78 -1.10
C PRO A 274 11.97 11.59 -0.56
N VAL A 275 13.26 11.49 -0.89
CA VAL A 275 14.17 10.41 -0.44
C VAL A 275 14.93 10.74 0.85
N LEU A 276 14.95 12.02 1.29
CA LEU A 276 15.63 12.44 2.51
C LEU A 276 14.99 11.84 3.78
N HIS A 277 13.67 11.95 3.93
CA HIS A 277 12.95 11.38 5.09
C HIS A 277 13.11 9.85 5.20
N PRO A 278 13.00 9.05 4.11
CA PRO A 278 13.33 7.63 4.14
C PRO A 278 14.75 7.35 4.64
N ASN A 279 15.77 7.96 4.04
CA ASN A 279 17.17 7.76 4.42
C ASN A 279 17.42 8.11 5.90
N ALA A 280 16.86 9.23 6.38
CA ALA A 280 16.95 9.63 7.77
C ALA A 280 16.24 8.65 8.73
N THR A 281 15.13 8.06 8.29
CA THR A 281 14.41 7.03 9.09
C THR A 281 15.23 5.75 9.18
N SER A 282 15.87 5.34 8.08
CA SER A 282 16.79 4.19 8.09
C SER A 282 17.95 4.44 9.04
N MET A 283 18.60 5.61 9.00
CA MET A 283 19.62 5.99 9.99
C MET A 283 19.10 5.97 11.43
N CYS A 284 17.89 6.49 11.69
CA CYS A 284 17.30 6.44 13.03
C CYS A 284 17.15 5.01 13.58
N VAL A 285 17.02 4.01 12.70
CA VAL A 285 16.85 2.60 13.05
C VAL A 285 18.22 1.89 13.18
N THR A 286 19.18 2.18 12.29
CA THR A 286 20.47 1.49 12.21
C THR A 286 21.62 2.20 12.92
N GLY A 287 21.48 3.49 13.20
CA GLY A 287 22.53 4.38 13.72
C GLY A 287 23.29 5.15 12.62
N ALA A 288 23.49 4.54 11.45
CA ALA A 288 24.13 5.16 10.28
C ALA A 288 23.38 4.78 8.99
N SER A 289 23.46 5.62 7.96
CA SER A 289 22.91 5.32 6.62
C SER A 289 23.78 5.92 5.52
N HIS A 290 23.89 5.22 4.39
CA HIS A 290 24.55 5.65 3.16
C HIS A 290 23.52 5.70 2.02
N PHE A 291 23.68 6.63 1.07
CA PHE A 291 22.69 6.87 0.02
C PHE A 291 23.29 6.78 -1.41
N LEU A 292 23.16 5.63 -2.04
CA LEU A 292 23.68 5.38 -3.39
C LEU A 292 22.71 5.90 -4.47
N VAL A 293 23.21 6.65 -5.45
CA VAL A 293 22.45 6.98 -6.67
C VAL A 293 23.10 6.33 -7.88
N TRP A 294 22.45 5.30 -8.42
CA TRP A 294 22.99 4.54 -9.53
C TRP A 294 22.37 4.95 -10.87
N LEU A 295 23.23 5.30 -11.83
CA LEU A 295 22.86 5.52 -13.24
C LEU A 295 23.63 4.53 -14.13
N PRO A 296 23.03 3.99 -15.21
CA PRO A 296 23.74 3.07 -16.14
C PRO A 296 24.99 3.66 -16.78
N THR A 297 24.98 4.96 -17.04
CA THR A 297 26.04 5.75 -17.68
C THR A 297 27.14 6.16 -16.71
N ALA A 298 26.88 6.12 -15.40
CA ALA A 298 27.81 6.44 -14.33
C ALA A 298 27.26 5.91 -13.00
N GLY A 299 27.86 4.84 -12.47
CA GLY A 299 27.65 4.41 -11.10
C GLY A 299 28.26 5.45 -10.16
N HIS A 300 27.45 6.15 -9.35
CA HIS A 300 27.98 7.15 -8.44
C HIS A 300 27.45 7.01 -7.03
N VAL A 301 28.39 7.00 -6.08
CA VAL A 301 28.08 6.75 -4.69
C VAL A 301 28.20 8.03 -3.91
N CYS A 302 27.08 8.46 -3.36
CA CYS A 302 26.97 9.63 -2.51
C CYS A 302 26.84 9.15 -1.05
N SER A 303 27.93 9.20 -0.27
CA SER A 303 27.79 8.88 1.16
C SER A 303 27.17 10.07 1.89
N VAL A 304 25.85 10.09 1.97
CA VAL A 304 25.13 11.05 2.81
C VAL A 304 24.98 10.48 4.20
N PHE A 305 25.73 11.06 5.13
CA PHE A 305 25.44 10.96 6.55
C PHE A 305 24.32 11.96 6.85
N PRO A 306 23.12 11.51 7.24
CA PRO A 306 22.04 12.44 7.51
C PRO A 306 22.45 13.42 8.61
N HIS A 307 22.07 14.68 8.41
CA HIS A 307 22.25 15.73 9.39
C HIS A 307 21.57 15.29 10.70
N GLN A 308 22.33 15.16 11.78
CA GLN A 308 21.86 14.68 13.08
C GLN A 308 20.60 15.44 13.56
N GLU A 309 20.50 16.71 13.19
CA GLU A 309 19.34 17.58 13.43
C GLU A 309 18.04 17.08 12.78
N TYR A 310 18.11 16.52 11.57
CA TYR A 310 16.92 16.06 10.85
C TYR A 310 16.33 14.76 11.44
N ALA A 311 17.21 13.90 11.97
CA ALA A 311 16.79 12.75 12.77
C ALA A 311 16.11 13.18 14.08
N LEU A 312 16.60 14.26 14.70
CA LEU A 312 16.03 14.83 15.92
C LEU A 312 14.67 15.50 15.67
N THR A 313 14.41 16.07 14.50
CA THR A 313 13.10 16.68 14.17
C THR A 313 12.06 15.65 13.68
N SER A 314 12.50 14.65 12.91
CA SER A 314 11.63 13.61 12.36
C SER A 314 11.06 12.68 13.45
N GLY A 315 11.81 12.43 14.52
CA GLY A 315 11.41 11.57 15.64
C GLY A 315 10.15 12.08 16.38
N PRO A 316 10.13 13.32 16.89
CA PRO A 316 8.96 13.91 17.54
C PRO A 316 7.72 13.94 16.66
N ALA A 317 7.84 14.35 15.40
CA ALA A 317 6.73 14.38 14.46
C ALA A 317 6.15 12.98 14.19
N SER A 318 7.02 11.98 13.99
CA SER A 318 6.61 10.57 13.84
C SER A 318 5.93 10.04 15.11
N THR A 319 6.41 10.43 16.29
CA THR A 319 5.81 10.07 17.58
C THR A 319 4.41 10.68 17.70
N ALA A 320 4.25 11.97 17.40
CA ALA A 320 2.96 12.65 17.43
C ALA A 320 1.96 12.00 16.46
N PHE A 321 2.38 11.69 15.23
CA PHE A 321 1.54 11.00 14.27
C PHE A 321 1.14 9.58 14.76
N ARG A 322 2.08 8.86 15.36
CA ARG A 322 1.83 7.54 15.93
C ARG A 322 0.85 7.57 17.09
N GLU A 323 0.98 8.52 18.01
CA GLU A 323 0.07 8.66 19.16
C GLU A 323 -1.32 9.13 18.71
N GLY A 324 -1.41 10.08 17.77
CA GLY A 324 -2.67 10.64 17.33
C GLY A 324 -3.49 9.75 16.40
N HIS A 325 -2.83 8.96 15.53
CA HIS A 325 -3.50 8.31 14.40
C HIS A 325 -3.27 6.80 14.31
N ILE A 326 -2.01 6.35 14.35
CA ILE A 326 -1.69 4.93 14.17
C ILE A 326 -2.18 4.09 15.36
N ARG A 327 -1.94 4.54 16.59
CA ARG A 327 -2.30 3.76 17.78
C ARG A 327 -3.81 3.63 17.98
N PRO A 328 -4.62 4.69 17.87
CA PRO A 328 -6.07 4.54 17.87
C PRO A 328 -6.54 3.59 16.77
N GLU A 329 -5.93 3.66 15.58
CA GLU A 329 -6.31 2.76 14.49
C GLU A 329 -5.94 1.29 14.77
N LEU A 330 -4.77 1.01 15.34
CA LEU A 330 -4.38 -0.36 15.71
C LEU A 330 -5.29 -0.98 16.78
N LEU A 331 -5.85 -0.16 17.66
CA LEU A 331 -6.69 -0.62 18.76
C LEU A 331 -8.16 -0.73 18.36
N PHE A 332 -8.65 0.19 17.52
CA PHE A 332 -10.09 0.32 17.25
C PHE A 332 -10.46 0.11 15.78
N ARG A 333 -9.51 0.16 14.84
CA ARG A 333 -9.71 -0.01 13.38
C ARG A 333 -10.83 0.87 12.81
N LYS A 334 -10.99 2.10 13.34
CA LYS A 334 -12.10 2.99 12.97
C LYS A 334 -12.05 3.38 11.50
N VAL A 335 -10.86 3.67 11.00
CA VAL A 335 -10.62 4.11 9.63
C VAL A 335 -10.82 2.95 8.65
N GLU A 336 -10.27 1.79 8.99
CA GLU A 336 -10.43 0.57 8.20
C GLU A 336 -11.88 0.10 8.12
N LEU A 337 -12.60 0.08 9.26
CA LEU A 337 -14.00 -0.35 9.34
C LEU A 337 -15.01 0.73 8.91
N GLY A 338 -14.54 1.97 8.67
CA GLY A 338 -15.39 3.09 8.26
C GLY A 338 -16.34 3.58 9.36
N THR A 339 -15.98 3.41 10.63
CA THR A 339 -16.80 3.81 11.79
C THR A 339 -16.53 5.24 12.27
N GLU A 340 -15.81 6.07 11.51
CA GLU A 340 -15.72 7.50 11.79
C GLU A 340 -17.09 8.15 11.56
N GLN A 341 -17.94 8.11 12.60
CA GLN A 341 -18.98 9.10 12.76
C GLN A 341 -18.28 10.43 13.02
N SER A 342 -18.49 11.40 12.13
CA SER A 342 -18.09 12.78 12.35
C SER A 342 -18.66 13.27 13.67
N GLU A 343 -17.81 13.59 14.65
CA GLU A 343 -18.18 14.24 15.93
C GLU A 343 -18.59 15.71 15.74
N HIS A 344 -19.45 15.98 14.77
CA HIS A 344 -20.15 17.25 14.64
C HIS A 344 -21.65 16.97 14.58
N GLY A 345 -22.26 17.25 15.73
CA GLY A 345 -23.67 17.52 16.01
C GLY A 345 -24.69 17.19 14.93
N ASN A 346 -25.67 16.37 15.30
CA ASN A 346 -27.06 16.42 14.86
C ASN A 346 -27.35 17.45 13.73
N LYS A 347 -27.21 17.02 12.47
CA LYS A 347 -27.69 17.79 11.32
C LYS A 347 -28.69 16.94 10.53
N GLN A 348 -29.95 17.09 10.93
CA GLN A 348 -31.07 17.02 10.00
C GLN A 348 -30.69 17.79 8.73
N GLY A 349 -30.65 17.13 7.57
CA GLY A 349 -30.29 17.78 6.30
C GLY A 349 -29.33 17.02 5.37
N HIS A 350 -29.13 15.71 5.55
CA HIS A 350 -28.39 14.87 4.60
C HIS A 350 -29.30 13.86 3.90
N CYS A 351 -28.78 13.30 2.78
CA CYS A 351 -29.47 12.31 1.96
C CYS A 351 -29.95 11.13 2.81
N SER A 352 -31.13 10.61 2.53
CA SER A 352 -31.77 9.55 3.33
C SER A 352 -31.02 8.22 3.36
N CYS A 353 -29.93 8.06 2.59
CA CYS A 353 -29.09 6.86 2.60
C CYS A 353 -28.00 6.87 3.69
N GLY A 354 -27.76 8.01 4.36
CA GLY A 354 -26.77 8.12 5.46
C GLY A 354 -25.31 7.86 5.07
N SER A 355 -25.00 7.77 3.78
CA SER A 355 -23.64 7.54 3.26
C SER A 355 -22.84 8.84 3.20
N ALA A 356 -21.51 8.76 3.30
CA ALA A 356 -20.62 9.93 3.30
C ALA A 356 -20.65 10.72 1.98
N ASP A 357 -20.50 12.04 2.06
CA ASP A 357 -20.64 13.06 1.01
C ASP A 357 -19.56 13.02 -0.11
N SER A 358 -18.91 11.87 -0.31
CA SER A 358 -17.83 11.65 -1.29
C SER A 358 -18.33 11.53 -2.75
N VAL A 359 -19.62 11.70 -3.00
CA VAL A 359 -20.28 11.59 -4.31
C VAL A 359 -21.01 12.90 -4.66
N PRO A 360 -21.21 13.24 -5.95
CA PRO A 360 -21.93 14.45 -6.34
C PRO A 360 -23.31 14.53 -5.69
N MET A 361 -23.58 15.65 -5.02
CA MET A 361 -24.85 15.94 -4.36
C MET A 361 -25.55 17.13 -5.00
N LEU A 362 -26.85 17.23 -4.77
CA LEU A 362 -27.64 18.42 -5.12
C LEU A 362 -28.65 18.74 -4.02
N GLY A 363 -28.92 20.04 -3.86
CA GLY A 363 -29.87 20.57 -2.89
C GLY A 363 -31.29 20.62 -3.44
N CYS A 364 -32.28 20.32 -2.60
CA CYS A 364 -33.70 20.56 -2.87
C CYS A 364 -34.03 22.02 -2.57
N ASP A 365 -34.62 22.74 -3.53
CA ASP A 365 -34.98 24.16 -3.38
C ASP A 365 -36.17 24.43 -2.45
N ASP A 366 -36.84 23.39 -1.97
CA ASP A 366 -37.89 23.55 -0.97
C ASP A 366 -37.25 23.77 0.42
N LYS A 367 -37.37 25.01 0.92
CA LYS A 367 -36.84 25.43 2.23
C LYS A 367 -37.37 24.60 3.41
N LYS A 368 -38.47 23.86 3.23
CA LYS A 368 -39.05 22.96 4.25
C LYS A 368 -38.67 21.49 4.05
N CYS A 369 -37.73 21.19 3.17
CA CYS A 369 -37.28 19.82 2.92
C CYS A 369 -36.45 19.28 4.10
N THR A 370 -36.84 18.13 4.66
CA THR A 370 -36.16 17.49 5.80
C THR A 370 -34.72 17.04 5.50
N HIS A 371 -34.47 16.64 4.25
CA HIS A 371 -33.19 16.03 3.87
C HIS A 371 -32.24 16.97 3.15
N GLN A 372 -32.70 18.15 2.72
CA GLN A 372 -31.98 19.25 2.05
C GLN A 372 -31.05 18.87 0.89
N TRP A 373 -30.10 17.95 1.06
CA TRP A 373 -29.12 17.45 0.10
C TRP A 373 -29.33 15.98 -0.26
N PHE A 374 -29.14 15.62 -1.53
CA PHE A 374 -29.32 14.27 -2.04
C PHE A 374 -28.15 13.86 -2.93
N HIS A 375 -27.70 12.60 -2.85
CA HIS A 375 -26.75 12.06 -3.83
C HIS A 375 -27.43 11.87 -5.18
N TRP A 376 -26.72 12.18 -6.26
CA TRP A 376 -27.22 12.03 -7.62
C TRP A 376 -27.77 10.63 -7.88
N ALA A 377 -27.00 9.59 -7.51
CA ALA A 377 -27.42 8.20 -7.65
C ALA A 377 -28.69 7.85 -6.84
N CYS A 378 -28.82 8.39 -5.62
CA CYS A 378 -29.98 8.14 -4.76
C CYS A 378 -31.29 8.75 -5.30
N VAL A 379 -31.19 9.76 -6.18
CA VAL A 379 -32.34 10.39 -6.83
C VAL A 379 -32.36 10.20 -8.35
N GLY A 380 -31.60 9.21 -8.85
CA GLY A 380 -31.61 8.79 -10.25
C GLY A 380 -31.04 9.82 -11.24
N ILE A 381 -30.21 10.75 -10.77
CA ILE A 381 -29.56 11.76 -11.61
C ILE A 381 -28.24 11.19 -12.13
N THR A 382 -28.10 11.13 -13.44
CA THR A 382 -26.89 10.62 -14.11
C THR A 382 -26.10 11.72 -14.81
N LYS A 383 -26.63 12.94 -14.90
CA LYS A 383 -26.00 14.13 -15.51
C LYS A 383 -26.47 15.37 -14.77
N GLU A 384 -25.65 16.42 -14.79
CA GLU A 384 -25.97 17.70 -14.14
C GLU A 384 -27.31 18.26 -14.63
N PRO A 385 -28.25 18.60 -13.73
CA PRO A 385 -29.52 19.20 -14.10
C PRO A 385 -29.32 20.53 -14.82
N ARG A 386 -29.94 20.70 -15.99
CA ARG A 386 -29.88 21.96 -16.76
C ARG A 386 -30.75 23.08 -16.18
N SER A 387 -31.68 22.74 -15.28
CA SER A 387 -32.56 23.71 -14.64
C SER A 387 -31.89 24.34 -13.41
N LYS A 388 -32.05 25.65 -13.24
CA LYS A 388 -31.59 26.36 -12.03
C LYS A 388 -32.31 25.93 -10.74
N THR A 389 -33.41 25.17 -10.86
CA THR A 389 -34.15 24.66 -9.71
C THR A 389 -34.38 23.15 -9.79
N TRP A 390 -34.34 22.50 -8.63
CA TRP A 390 -34.56 21.07 -8.44
C TRP A 390 -35.27 20.76 -7.10
N TYR A 391 -36.17 19.77 -7.14
CA TYR A 391 -36.92 19.30 -5.97
C TYR A 391 -36.82 17.78 -5.84
N CYS A 392 -36.75 17.25 -4.62
CA CYS A 392 -36.80 15.80 -4.39
C CYS A 392 -38.22 15.23 -4.63
N ASP A 393 -38.36 13.92 -4.77
CA ASP A 393 -39.66 13.31 -5.15
C ASP A 393 -40.76 13.55 -4.12
N LYS A 394 -40.40 13.64 -2.83
CA LYS A 394 -41.34 14.05 -1.77
C LYS A 394 -41.82 15.49 -1.99
N CYS A 395 -40.91 16.44 -2.27
CA CYS A 395 -41.25 17.84 -2.49
C CYS A 395 -41.90 18.11 -3.86
N LYS A 396 -41.61 17.31 -4.91
CA LYS A 396 -42.29 17.39 -6.21
C LYS A 396 -43.79 17.11 -6.05
N SER A 397 -44.14 16.04 -5.34
CA SER A 397 -45.55 15.60 -5.18
C SER A 397 -46.43 16.59 -4.42
N SER A 398 -45.88 17.27 -3.41
CA SER A 398 -46.56 18.29 -2.62
C SER A 398 -46.67 19.63 -3.35
N ASN A 399 -45.70 19.98 -4.21
CA ASN A 399 -45.76 21.20 -5.03
C ASN A 399 -46.79 21.08 -6.17
N THR A 400 -47.00 19.89 -6.74
CA THR A 400 -48.08 19.62 -7.71
C THR A 400 -49.48 19.75 -7.09
N LYS A 401 -49.67 19.35 -5.82
CA LYS A 401 -50.94 19.55 -5.09
C LYS A 401 -51.21 21.04 -4.82
N ARG A 402 -50.17 21.80 -4.42
CA ARG A 402 -50.28 23.25 -4.21
C ARG A 402 -50.57 24.06 -5.48
N LYS A 403 -50.05 23.63 -6.64
CA LYS A 403 -50.38 24.25 -7.95
C LYS A 403 -51.81 23.94 -8.42
N ARG A 404 -52.38 22.78 -8.06
CA ARG A 404 -53.79 22.43 -8.35
C ARG A 404 -54.77 23.19 -7.46
N GLN A 405 -54.47 23.36 -6.18
CA GLN A 405 -55.30 24.14 -5.24
C GLN A 405 -55.27 25.66 -5.46
N ARG A 406 -54.28 26.18 -6.20
CA ARG A 406 -54.22 27.60 -6.60
C ARG A 406 -54.89 27.89 -7.95
N ARG A 407 -55.40 26.86 -8.63
CA ARG A 407 -56.10 26.93 -9.93
C ARG A 407 -57.59 26.56 -9.83
N GLN A 408 -58.05 26.25 -8.62
CA GLN A 408 -59.45 26.34 -8.19
C GLN A 408 -59.54 27.58 -7.32
#